data_AF-A0A7Y8EVT4-F1
#
_entry.id   AF-A0A7Y8EVT4-F1
#
_cell.length_a   1.000
_cell.length_b   1.000
_cell.length_c   1.000
_cell.angle_alpha   90.00
_cell.angle_beta   90.00
_cell.angle_gamma   90.00
#
_symmetry.space_group_name_H-M   'P 1'
#
loop_
_entity.id
_entity.type
_entity.pdbx_description
1 polymer ?
#
loop_
_entity_poly.entity_id
_entity_poly.type
_entity_poly.pdbx_seq_one_letter_code
_entity_poly.pdbx_strand_id
1 'polypeptide(L)'
;MINKALRIMIADPQHHQRLRLEQDFNRQGYYAIAPVSSLDEMLTLLDYGGLGFDLVLVNASLAASERFDLSAYCLEHPRVGQALIYAVPQRQTA
;
A
#
# COMPACT_ATOMS: atom_id res chain seq x y z
N MET A 1 -6.21 -21.04 7.81
CA MET A 1 -7.42 -20.42 7.23
C MET A 1 -7.04 -19.03 6.72
N ILE A 2 -7.35 -18.70 5.47
CA ILE A 2 -7.13 -17.35 4.94
C ILE A 2 -8.16 -16.40 5.57
N ASN A 3 -7.71 -15.32 6.20
CA ASN A 3 -8.60 -14.27 6.70
C ASN A 3 -9.13 -13.45 5.50
N LYS A 4 -10.34 -13.75 5.03
CA LYS A 4 -10.96 -13.07 3.88
C LYS A 4 -11.33 -11.61 4.16
N ALA A 5 -11.39 -11.22 5.43
CA ALA A 5 -11.72 -9.87 5.87
C ALA A 5 -10.48 -8.95 5.98
N LEU A 6 -9.32 -9.43 5.53
CA LEU A 6 -8.07 -8.68 5.57
C LEU A 6 -8.21 -7.40 4.74
N ARG A 7 -8.02 -6.25 5.39
CA ARG A 7 -8.13 -4.91 4.79
C ARG A 7 -6.81 -4.58 4.10
N ILE A 8 -6.83 -4.59 2.78
CA ILE A 8 -5.64 -4.41 1.95
C ILE A 8 -5.72 -3.03 1.31
N MET A 9 -4.68 -2.21 1.46
CA MET A 9 -4.51 -0.99 0.67
C MET A 9 -3.49 -1.24 -0.44
N ILE A 10 -3.80 -0.78 -1.66
CA ILE A 10 -2.88 -0.83 -2.80
C ILE A 10 -2.62 0.60 -3.24
N ALA A 11 -1.45 1.13 -2.88
CA ALA A 11 -0.98 2.44 -3.29
C ALA A 11 -0.02 2.29 -4.49
N ASP A 12 -0.53 2.59 -5.69
CA ASP A 12 0.28 2.59 -6.91
C ASP A 12 -0.22 3.67 -7.89
N PRO A 13 0.68 4.51 -8.44
CA PRO A 13 0.28 5.56 -9.36
C PRO A 13 -0.28 4.99 -10.68
N GLN A 14 0.16 3.80 -11.07
CA GLN A 14 -0.23 3.18 -12.32
C GLN A 14 -1.52 2.36 -12.15
N HIS A 15 -2.60 2.83 -12.78
CA HIS A 15 -3.92 2.21 -12.71
C HIS A 15 -3.94 0.73 -13.13
N HIS A 16 -3.23 0.37 -14.20
CA HIS A 16 -3.11 -1.01 -14.68
C HIS A 16 -2.55 -1.99 -13.63
N GLN A 17 -1.60 -1.54 -12.81
CA GLN A 17 -0.95 -2.34 -11.78
C GLN A 17 -1.88 -2.52 -10.58
N ARG A 18 -2.62 -1.47 -10.22
CA ARG A 18 -3.67 -1.55 -9.19
C ARG A 18 -4.73 -2.59 -9.54
N LEU A 19 -5.29 -2.50 -10.75
CA LEU A 19 -6.30 -3.45 -11.21
C LEU A 19 -5.80 -4.89 -11.22
N ARG A 20 -4.54 -5.09 -11.63
CA ARG A 20 -3.92 -6.42 -11.63
C ARG A 20 -3.79 -6.97 -10.21
N LEU A 21 -3.21 -6.19 -9.29
CA LEU A 21 -3.03 -6.61 -7.90
C LEU A 21 -4.38 -6.88 -7.22
N GLU A 22 -5.37 -6.02 -7.44
CA GLU A 22 -6.72 -6.20 -6.92
C GLU A 22 -7.36 -7.51 -7.43
N GLN A 23 -7.25 -7.79 -8.74
CA GLN A 23 -7.73 -9.05 -9.31
C GLN A 23 -7.01 -10.28 -8.73
N ASP A 24 -5.69 -10.20 -8.53
CA ASP A 24 -4.89 -11.28 -7.96
C ASP A 24 -5.28 -11.57 -6.50
N PHE A 25 -5.58 -10.54 -5.71
CA PHE A 25 -6.10 -10.69 -4.35
C PHE A 25 -7.55 -11.21 -4.33
N ASN A 26 -8.41 -10.70 -5.21
CA ASN A 26 -9.80 -11.17 -5.35
C ASN A 26 -9.86 -12.67 -5.68
N ARG A 27 -8.97 -13.17 -6.55
CA ARG A 27 -8.86 -14.61 -6.88
C ARG A 27 -8.44 -15.47 -5.69
N GLN A 28 -7.69 -14.90 -4.74
CA GLN A 28 -7.30 -15.55 -3.50
C GLN A 28 -8.38 -15.46 -2.41
N GLY A 29 -9.47 -14.73 -2.68
CA GLY A 29 -10.63 -14.61 -1.79
C GLY A 29 -10.58 -13.46 -0.80
N TYR A 30 -9.73 -12.45 -1.05
CA TYR A 30 -9.74 -11.18 -0.33
C TYR A 30 -10.63 -10.17 -1.05
N TYR A 31 -11.47 -9.43 -0.34
CA TYR A 31 -12.44 -8.51 -0.96
C TYR A 31 -12.44 -7.10 -0.37
N ALA A 32 -11.75 -6.87 0.76
CA ALA A 32 -11.66 -5.57 1.41
C ALA A 32 -10.42 -4.81 0.90
N ILE A 33 -10.40 -4.48 -0.39
CA ILE A 33 -9.26 -3.85 -1.06
C ILE A 33 -9.56 -2.38 -1.34
N ALA A 34 -8.67 -1.48 -0.92
CA ALA A 34 -8.74 -0.05 -1.17
C ALA A 34 -7.59 0.37 -2.11
N PRO A 35 -7.84 0.57 -3.41
CA PRO A 35 -6.83 1.09 -4.33
C PRO A 35 -6.71 2.62 -4.21
N VAL A 36 -5.48 3.14 -4.10
CA VAL A 36 -5.18 4.57 -4.08
C VAL A 36 -4.11 4.93 -5.09
N SER A 37 -4.24 6.11 -5.69
CA SER A 37 -3.40 6.54 -6.82
C SER A 37 -2.26 7.48 -6.42
N SER A 38 -2.36 8.12 -5.26
CA SER A 38 -1.43 9.15 -4.81
C SER A 38 -1.01 8.91 -3.36
N LEU A 39 0.10 9.54 -2.98
CA LEU A 39 0.57 9.52 -1.61
C LEU A 39 -0.44 10.24 -0.70
N ASP A 40 -1.00 11.36 -1.14
CA ASP A 40 -2.00 12.12 -0.38
C ASP A 40 -3.27 11.32 -0.06
N GLU A 41 -3.79 10.56 -1.03
CA GLU A 41 -4.93 9.65 -0.81
C GLU A 41 -4.58 8.56 0.21
N MET A 42 -3.38 8.00 0.11
CA MET A 42 -2.87 6.99 1.04
C MET A 42 -2.82 7.53 2.47
N LEU A 43 -2.21 8.71 2.66
CA LEU A 43 -2.08 9.35 3.97
C LEU A 43 -3.46 9.69 4.55
N THR A 44 -4.35 10.26 3.72
CA THR A 44 -5.72 10.57 4.12
C THR A 44 -6.47 9.34 4.60
N LEU A 45 -6.37 8.20 3.90
CA LEU A 45 -7.04 6.97 4.33
C LEU A 45 -6.42 6.35 5.58
N LEU A 46 -5.12 6.51 5.80
CA LEU A 46 -4.45 6.01 7.01
C LEU A 46 -4.79 6.85 8.25
N ASP A 47 -4.85 8.17 8.09
CA ASP A 47 -5.14 9.10 9.18
C ASP A 47 -6.64 9.13 9.54
N TYR A 48 -7.53 9.09 8.55
CA TYR A 48 -8.99 9.20 8.74
C TYR A 48 -9.74 7.86 8.66
N GLY A 49 -9.08 6.78 8.26
CA GLY A 49 -9.67 5.44 8.23
C GLY A 49 -10.02 4.98 9.65
N GLY A 50 -11.30 4.99 10.00
CA GLY A 50 -11.78 4.50 11.30
C GLY A 50 -11.44 3.03 11.59
N LEU A 51 -10.99 2.29 10.58
CA LEU A 51 -10.47 0.92 10.65
C LEU A 51 -9.16 0.88 9.85
N GLY A 52 -8.07 0.45 10.49
CA GLY A 52 -6.73 0.36 9.91
C GLY A 52 -6.62 -0.62 8.73
N PHE A 53 -5.42 -0.77 8.21
CA PHE A 53 -5.11 -1.72 7.12
C PHE A 53 -4.20 -2.82 7.64
N ASP A 54 -4.60 -4.06 7.43
CA ASP A 54 -3.81 -5.22 7.80
C ASP A 54 -2.59 -5.36 6.88
N LEU A 55 -2.74 -5.01 5.61
CA LEU A 55 -1.68 -5.03 4.60
C LEU A 55 -1.73 -3.77 3.74
N VAL A 56 -0.57 -3.13 3.58
CA VAL A 56 -0.40 -1.96 2.71
C VAL A 56 0.67 -2.28 1.68
N LEU A 57 0.29 -2.33 0.40
CA LEU A 57 1.23 -2.44 -0.71
C LEU A 57 1.50 -1.05 -1.26
N VAL A 58 2.77 -0.63 -1.30
CA VAL A 58 3.15 0.69 -1.81
C VAL A 58 4.20 0.57 -2.89
N ASN A 59 3.94 1.19 -4.04
CA ASN A 59 4.96 1.39 -5.05
C ASN A 59 5.94 2.48 -4.59
N ALA A 60 7.23 2.17 -4.49
CA ALA A 60 8.26 3.11 -4.04
C ALA A 60 8.31 4.41 -4.86
N SER A 61 7.84 4.39 -6.11
CA SER A 61 7.75 5.60 -6.95
C SER A 61 6.82 6.67 -6.38
N LEU A 62 5.84 6.32 -5.53
CA LEU A 62 4.96 7.29 -4.86
C LEU A 62 5.71 8.25 -3.95
N ALA A 63 6.80 7.78 -3.34
CA ALA A 63 7.67 8.59 -2.50
C ALA A 63 9.01 8.91 -3.17
N ALA A 64 9.14 8.69 -4.47
CA ALA A 64 10.34 9.11 -5.20
C ALA A 64 10.37 10.64 -5.40
N SER A 65 9.19 11.26 -5.51
CA SER A 65 9.05 12.70 -5.74
C SER A 65 9.09 13.53 -4.46
N GLU A 66 8.73 12.92 -3.33
CA GLU A 66 8.69 13.57 -2.02
C GLU A 66 9.80 13.00 -1.15
N ARG A 67 10.40 13.81 -0.26
CA ARG A 67 11.35 13.29 0.76
C ARG A 67 10.60 12.52 1.86
N PHE A 68 9.70 11.65 1.46
CA PHE A 68 8.84 10.89 2.33
C PHE A 68 9.44 9.50 2.54
N ASP A 69 9.76 9.17 3.78
CA ASP A 69 10.20 7.83 4.11
C ASP A 69 8.99 6.94 4.36
N LEU A 70 8.53 6.27 3.29
CA LEU A 70 7.43 5.30 3.34
C LEU A 70 7.68 4.22 4.40
N SER A 71 8.93 3.80 4.59
CA SER A 71 9.26 2.72 5.51
C SER A 71 9.13 3.18 6.96
N ALA A 72 9.66 4.37 7.27
CA ALA A 72 9.50 4.97 8.60
C ALA A 72 8.03 5.24 8.91
N TYR A 73 7.28 5.84 7.97
CA TYR A 73 5.87 6.15 8.19
C TYR A 73 5.01 4.91 8.46
N CYS A 74 5.23 3.82 7.71
CA CYS A 74 4.49 2.58 7.94
C CYS A 74 4.84 1.91 9.27
N LEU A 75 6.09 2.04 9.75
CA LEU A 75 6.51 1.52 11.05
C LEU A 75 5.93 2.33 12.22
N GLU A 76 5.81 3.64 12.05
CA GLU A 76 5.29 4.55 13.09
C GLU A 76 3.75 4.53 13.17
N HIS A 77 3.05 3.92 12.21
CA HIS A 77 1.60 3.85 12.19
C HIS A 77 1.08 2.55 12.85
N PRO A 78 0.61 2.58 14.12
CA PRO A 78 0.16 1.37 14.83
C PRO A 78 -1.07 0.69 14.22
N ARG A 79 -1.70 1.32 13.23
CA ARG A 79 -2.88 0.82 12.49
C ARG A 79 -2.53 0.14 11.17
N VAL A 80 -1.24 0.07 10.82
CA VAL A 80 -0.72 -0.68 9.69
C VAL A 80 -0.17 -2.00 10.22
N GLY A 81 -0.80 -3.13 9.87
CA GLY A 81 -0.34 -4.45 10.30
C GLY A 81 0.98 -4.83 9.64
N GLN A 82 1.01 -4.79 8.30
CA GLN A 82 2.21 -5.03 7.49
C GLN A 82 2.24 -4.06 6.31
N ALA A 83 3.44 -3.58 5.97
CA ALA A 83 3.68 -2.78 4.78
C ALA A 83 4.69 -3.47 3.86
N LEU A 84 4.37 -3.53 2.57
CA LEU A 84 5.23 -4.08 1.53
C LEU A 84 5.50 -3.01 0.48
N ILE A 85 6.76 -2.57 0.43
CA ILE A 85 7.23 -1.59 -0.54
C ILE A 85 7.88 -2.33 -1.70
N TYR A 86 7.40 -2.10 -2.92
CA TYR A 86 7.94 -2.72 -4.14
C TYR A 86 8.38 -1.67 -5.15
N ALA A 87 9.04 -2.11 -6.22
CA ALA A 87 9.66 -1.24 -7.22
C ALA A 87 10.67 -0.22 -6.63
N VAL A 88 11.29 -0.58 -5.49
CA VAL A 88 12.37 0.20 -4.89
C VAL A 88 13.50 0.31 -5.91
N PRO A 89 13.86 1.52 -6.36
CA PRO A 89 14.99 1.69 -7.28
C PRO A 89 16.23 1.09 -6.63
N GLN A 90 16.91 0.18 -7.31
CA GLN A 90 18.20 -0.30 -6.83
C GLN A 90 19.14 0.91 -6.82
N ARG A 91 19.51 1.40 -5.63
CA ARG A 91 20.62 2.34 -5.51
C ARG A 91 21.84 1.63 -6.09
N GLN A 92 22.22 2.02 -7.30
CA GLN A 92 23.53 1.69 -7.84
C GLN A 92 24.53 2.41 -6.93
N THR A 93 25.11 1.68 -5.99
CA THR A 93 26.32 2.08 -5.28
C THR A 93 27.42 2.21 -6.32
N ALA A 94 27.78 3.45 -6.65
CA ALA A 94 29.03 3.80 -7.33
C ALA A 94 30.02 4.31 -6.28
#